data_AF-A0A7V3JN29-F1
#
_entry.id   AF-A0A7V3JN29-F1
#
_cell.length_a   1.000
_cell.length_b   1.000
_cell.length_c   1.000
_cell.angle_alpha   90.00
_cell.angle_beta   90.00
_cell.angle_gamma   90.00
#
_symmetry.space_group_name_H-M   'P 1'
#
loop_
_entity.id
_entity.type
_entity.pdbx_description
1 polymer ?
#
loop_
_entity_poly.entity_id
_entity_poly.type
_entity_poly.pdbx_seq_one_letter_code
_entity_poly.pdbx_strand_id
1 'polypeptide(L)'
;HHNFTPVWKPAFVSDLVPEDRCHLNGVAIRNGKAAYVTALGMTDTPGGWRPNKATGGVVLEMATGEVVLGGLAMPHSPRWYADRLWVLNSGTGELLVVDVRSGQAEVVCGLPGYLRGLCFVGPFALVGLCKIREKHIFGGLPIQKRYDRLRCGVVVVDLRTASEVGMLEFTAGCEELYDVQFLPGVRRPMILNLEKEAVRQAVTHPESSWWLRPSAEIRDGSEGAGPGGTFPASALCPAAEVHDSRTGPVASGLRNLD
;
A
#
# COMPACT_ATOMS: atom_id res chain seq x y z
N HIS A 1 0.22 -15.14 29.78
CA HIS A 1 -0.02 -15.13 28.32
C HIS A 1 -0.44 -13.71 27.93
N HIS A 2 0.17 -13.17 26.86
CA HIS A 2 -0.10 -11.83 26.33
C HIS A 2 -0.25 -11.91 24.82
N ASN A 3 -1.06 -11.03 24.21
CA ASN A 3 -1.31 -11.03 22.76
C ASN A 3 -0.15 -10.40 21.95
N PHE A 4 0.66 -9.53 22.55
CA PHE A 4 1.79 -8.86 21.90
C PHE A 4 2.87 -8.46 22.92
N THR A 5 4.14 -8.50 22.50
CA THR A 5 5.27 -8.00 23.28
C THR A 5 5.65 -6.61 22.74
N PRO A 6 5.60 -5.54 23.56
CA PRO A 6 6.02 -4.24 23.09
C PRO A 6 7.53 -4.24 22.82
N VAL A 7 7.92 -3.77 21.63
CA VAL A 7 9.34 -3.70 21.20
C VAL A 7 9.93 -2.30 21.36
N TRP A 8 9.09 -1.28 21.35
CA TRP A 8 9.50 0.13 21.43
C TRP A 8 8.30 1.02 21.82
N LYS A 9 8.58 2.13 22.49
CA LYS A 9 7.62 3.20 22.84
C LYS A 9 8.37 4.54 22.81
N PRO A 10 7.81 5.62 22.25
CA PRO A 10 8.44 6.93 22.34
C PRO A 10 8.44 7.42 23.80
N ALA A 11 9.48 8.14 24.21
CA ALA A 11 9.67 8.56 25.60
C ALA A 11 8.54 9.47 26.13
N PHE A 12 7.90 10.25 25.25
CA PHE A 12 6.80 11.15 25.62
C PHE A 12 5.47 10.45 25.84
N VAL A 13 5.32 9.17 25.47
CA VAL A 13 4.11 8.39 25.78
C VAL A 13 4.29 7.73 27.14
N SER A 14 3.48 8.09 28.13
CA SER A 14 3.63 7.60 29.50
C SER A 14 3.28 6.12 29.65
N ASP A 15 2.25 5.64 28.94
CA ASP A 15 1.71 4.29 29.13
C ASP A 15 1.24 3.61 27.83
N LEU A 16 1.28 2.27 27.80
CA LEU A 16 0.84 1.44 26.69
C LEU A 16 -0.61 0.99 26.91
N VAL A 17 -1.52 1.90 26.65
CA VAL A 17 -2.98 1.69 26.73
C VAL A 17 -3.60 1.64 25.33
N PRO A 18 -4.80 1.07 25.14
CA PRO A 18 -5.46 0.96 23.84
C PRO A 18 -6.04 2.31 23.37
N GLU A 19 -5.20 3.34 23.25
CA GLU A 19 -5.53 4.70 22.89
C GLU A 19 -4.63 5.20 21.76
N ASP A 20 -5.20 6.00 20.86
CA ASP A 20 -4.42 6.69 19.82
C ASP A 20 -3.79 7.97 20.37
N ARG A 21 -2.65 7.83 21.07
CA ARG A 21 -2.01 8.98 21.75
C ARG A 21 -1.17 9.86 20.83
N CYS A 22 -0.37 9.27 19.96
CA CYS A 22 0.56 9.98 19.07
C CYS A 22 0.39 9.63 17.59
N HIS A 23 -0.46 8.64 17.30
CA HIS A 23 -0.67 8.09 15.96
C HIS A 23 0.64 7.72 15.26
N LEU A 24 1.33 6.72 15.80
CA LEU A 24 2.49 6.10 15.14
C LEU A 24 2.01 5.46 13.84
N ASN A 25 2.60 5.86 12.72
CA ASN A 25 1.97 5.62 11.42
C ASN A 25 2.90 5.10 10.33
N GLY A 26 4.17 4.88 10.67
CA GLY A 26 5.13 4.38 9.73
C GLY A 26 6.43 4.01 10.40
N VAL A 27 7.11 3.02 9.82
CA VAL A 27 8.43 2.56 10.24
C VAL A 27 9.33 2.40 9.02
N ALA A 28 10.54 2.92 9.10
CA ALA A 28 11.60 2.73 8.14
C ALA A 28 12.60 1.70 8.67
N ILE A 29 12.93 0.74 7.82
CA ILE A 29 13.94 -0.27 8.10
C ILE A 29 15.26 0.15 7.46
N ARG A 30 16.34 0.20 8.25
CA ARG A 30 17.71 0.43 7.80
C ARG A 30 18.55 -0.77 8.21
N ASN A 31 19.24 -1.40 7.26
CA ASN A 31 20.09 -2.58 7.52
C ASN A 31 19.35 -3.70 8.29
N GLY A 32 18.09 -3.97 7.91
CA GLY A 32 17.26 -5.00 8.52
C GLY A 32 16.70 -4.67 9.91
N LYS A 33 16.94 -3.45 10.42
CA LYS A 33 16.44 -3.01 11.74
C LYS A 33 15.53 -1.80 11.60
N ALA A 34 14.49 -1.74 12.44
CA ALA A 34 13.66 -0.55 12.57
C ALA A 34 14.51 0.62 13.08
N ALA A 35 14.54 1.71 12.33
CA ALA A 35 15.48 2.81 12.56
C ALA A 35 14.77 4.15 12.75
N TYR A 36 13.73 4.43 11.95
CA TYR A 36 12.97 5.67 12.03
C TYR A 36 11.49 5.39 12.01
N VAL A 37 10.71 6.23 12.67
CA VAL A 37 9.25 6.16 12.67
C VAL A 37 8.65 7.52 12.39
N THR A 38 7.43 7.53 11.84
CA THR A 38 6.61 8.75 11.75
C THR A 38 5.47 8.69 12.76
N ALA A 39 5.16 9.83 13.35
CA ALA A 39 4.00 10.03 14.22
C ALA A 39 3.29 11.34 13.84
N LEU A 40 1.97 11.43 14.06
CA LEU A 40 1.22 12.64 13.72
C LEU A 40 1.30 13.73 14.80
N GLY A 41 1.78 13.39 15.99
CA GLY A 41 2.02 14.34 17.07
C GLY A 41 2.81 13.74 18.22
N MET A 42 3.59 14.55 18.92
CA MET A 42 4.24 14.17 20.19
C MET A 42 3.28 14.38 21.35
N THR A 43 2.19 13.61 21.37
CA THR A 43 1.12 13.75 22.35
C THR A 43 0.91 12.47 23.16
N ASP A 44 0.42 12.63 24.39
CA ASP A 44 0.22 11.55 25.36
C ASP A 44 -1.23 11.44 25.86
N THR A 45 -2.18 11.94 25.06
CA THR A 45 -3.62 11.90 25.34
C THR A 45 -4.38 11.33 24.14
N PRO A 46 -5.52 10.66 24.34
CA PRO A 46 -6.33 10.13 23.25
C PRO A 46 -6.66 11.18 22.19
N GLY A 47 -6.20 10.96 20.96
CA GLY A 47 -6.42 11.86 19.83
C GLY A 47 -5.73 13.23 19.95
N GLY A 48 -4.77 13.39 20.87
CA GLY A 48 -4.11 14.68 21.14
C GLY A 48 -3.40 15.31 19.94
N TRP A 49 -3.05 14.51 18.93
CA TRP A 49 -2.40 14.95 17.69
C TRP A 49 -3.35 15.73 16.75
N ARG A 50 -4.67 15.53 16.86
CA ARG A 50 -5.67 16.04 15.89
C ARG A 50 -5.69 17.58 15.76
N PRO A 51 -5.60 18.38 16.84
CA PRO A 51 -5.61 19.83 16.73
C PRO A 51 -4.43 20.38 15.91
N ASN A 52 -3.27 19.73 16.02
CA ASN A 52 -2.03 20.17 15.36
C ASN A 52 -1.68 19.33 14.13
N LYS A 53 -2.60 18.53 13.58
CA LYS A 53 -2.34 17.60 12.47
C LYS A 53 -1.65 18.21 11.23
N ALA A 54 -1.81 19.51 11.01
CA ALA A 54 -1.21 20.22 9.87
C ALA A 54 0.29 20.54 10.07
N THR A 55 0.80 20.51 11.30
CA THR A 55 2.18 20.95 11.62
C THR A 55 2.84 20.17 12.77
N GLY A 56 2.11 19.28 13.45
CA GLY A 56 2.57 18.60 14.66
C GLY A 56 3.28 17.27 14.41
N GLY A 57 3.30 16.80 13.15
CA GLY A 57 3.89 15.54 12.78
C GLY A 57 5.41 15.53 12.91
N VAL A 58 5.95 14.37 13.25
CA VAL A 58 7.38 14.16 13.50
C VAL A 58 7.91 12.89 12.87
N VAL A 59 9.22 12.90 12.61
CA VAL A 59 10.06 11.73 12.37
C VAL A 59 10.94 11.53 13.60
N LEU A 60 10.91 10.34 14.19
CA LEU A 60 11.74 9.99 15.34
C LEU A 60 12.78 8.94 14.96
N GLU A 61 13.99 9.07 15.49
CA GLU A 61 14.95 7.97 15.49
C GLU A 61 14.61 6.99 16.62
N MET A 62 14.47 5.72 16.30
CA MET A 62 14.02 4.73 17.29
C MET A 62 15.05 4.43 18.36
N ALA A 63 16.35 4.49 18.01
CA ALA A 63 17.44 4.14 18.93
C ALA A 63 17.56 5.13 20.09
N THR A 64 17.35 6.42 19.82
CA THR A 64 17.51 7.52 20.78
C THR A 64 16.17 8.09 21.24
N GLY A 65 15.11 7.93 20.45
CA GLY A 65 13.82 8.60 20.65
C GLY A 65 13.82 10.07 20.24
N GLU A 66 14.91 10.56 19.64
CA GLU A 66 15.06 11.97 19.26
C GLU A 66 14.24 12.32 18.01
N VAL A 67 13.80 13.58 17.97
CA VAL A 67 13.12 14.15 16.80
C VAL A 67 14.16 14.48 15.74
N VAL A 68 14.12 13.75 14.63
CA VAL A 68 14.96 13.99 13.45
C VAL A 68 14.38 15.14 12.61
N LEU A 69 13.05 15.18 12.49
CA LEU A 69 12.35 16.21 11.73
C LEU A 69 10.97 16.44 12.36
N GLY A 70 10.58 17.70 12.54
CA GLY A 70 9.26 18.09 13.03
C GLY A 70 8.55 19.03 12.05
N GLY A 71 7.39 19.55 12.44
CA GLY A 71 6.68 20.52 11.61
C GLY A 71 5.86 19.91 10.47
N LEU A 72 5.72 18.57 10.44
CA LEU A 72 5.13 17.87 9.30
C LEU A 72 3.60 17.83 9.38
N ALA A 73 2.96 17.89 8.21
CA ALA A 73 1.53 17.69 8.05
C ALA A 73 1.24 16.21 7.85
N MET A 74 0.90 15.53 8.95
CA MET A 74 0.52 14.12 8.96
C MET A 74 1.51 13.18 8.22
N PRO A 75 2.75 13.00 8.68
CA PRO A 75 3.76 12.25 7.94
C PRO A 75 3.51 10.74 7.88
N HIS A 76 3.75 10.13 6.71
CA HIS A 76 3.54 8.69 6.45
C HIS A 76 4.72 8.03 5.76
N SER A 77 4.69 6.69 5.76
CA SER A 77 5.49 5.82 4.90
C SER A 77 6.99 6.16 4.85
N PRO A 78 7.66 6.30 6.00
CA PRO A 78 9.08 6.53 6.00
C PRO A 78 9.80 5.32 5.39
N ARG A 79 10.82 5.57 4.57
CA ARG A 79 11.60 4.53 3.88
C ARG A 79 13.08 4.90 3.88
N TRP A 80 13.94 3.94 4.20
CA TRP A 80 15.37 4.07 3.94
C TRP A 80 15.66 3.59 2.53
N TYR A 81 16.16 4.47 1.66
CA TYR A 81 16.46 4.12 0.27
C TYR A 81 17.61 4.98 -0.26
N ALA A 82 18.54 4.34 -0.97
CA ALA A 82 19.75 4.99 -1.52
C ALA A 82 20.48 5.87 -0.48
N ASP A 83 20.72 5.30 0.71
CA ASP A 83 21.38 5.94 1.87
C ASP A 83 20.75 7.23 2.39
N ARG A 84 19.47 7.43 2.08
CA ARG A 84 18.68 8.56 2.57
C ARG A 84 17.37 8.10 3.18
N LEU A 85 16.84 8.92 4.08
CA LEU A 85 15.51 8.74 4.64
C LEU A 85 14.51 9.51 3.78
N TRP A 86 13.50 8.81 3.29
CA TRP A 86 12.41 9.37 2.50
C TRP A 86 11.12 9.34 3.32
N VAL A 87 10.33 10.40 3.23
CA VAL A 87 9.10 10.56 4.02
C VAL A 87 8.02 11.21 3.17
N LEU A 88 6.78 10.79 3.34
CA LEU A 88 5.63 11.49 2.77
C LEU A 88 5.12 12.53 3.77
N ASN A 89 5.12 13.80 3.39
CA ASN A 89 4.43 14.87 4.11
C ASN A 89 2.98 14.93 3.61
N SER A 90 2.17 13.97 4.05
CA SER A 90 0.92 13.60 3.39
C SER A 90 -0.11 14.72 3.33
N GLY A 91 -0.18 15.55 4.37
CA GLY A 91 -1.09 16.69 4.45
C GLY A 91 -0.70 17.86 3.56
N THR A 92 0.54 17.92 3.05
CA THR A 92 0.97 18.90 2.04
C THR A 92 1.05 18.31 0.63
N GLY A 93 1.02 16.98 0.50
CA GLY A 93 1.18 16.27 -0.77
C GLY A 93 2.63 16.15 -1.22
N GLU A 94 3.59 16.19 -0.31
CA GLU A 94 5.00 16.28 -0.69
C GLU A 94 5.76 14.97 -0.42
N LEU A 95 6.57 14.56 -1.39
CA LEU A 95 7.62 13.58 -1.19
C LEU A 95 8.87 14.30 -0.71
N LEU A 96 9.36 13.93 0.47
CA LEU A 96 10.53 14.53 1.09
C LEU A 96 11.71 13.56 1.10
N VAL A 97 12.91 14.12 0.96
CA VAL A 97 14.16 13.46 1.34
C VAL A 97 14.75 14.19 2.55
N VAL A 98 15.04 13.45 3.61
CA VAL A 98 15.48 13.96 4.92
C VAL A 98 16.97 13.73 5.07
N ASP A 99 17.70 14.80 5.36
CA ASP A 99 19.06 14.72 5.87
C ASP A 99 19.01 14.56 7.40
N VAL A 100 19.19 13.32 7.83
CA VAL A 100 19.13 12.95 9.26
C VAL A 100 20.22 13.61 10.12
N ARG A 101 21.28 14.16 9.52
CA ARG A 101 22.35 14.85 10.27
C ARG A 101 22.02 16.30 10.56
N SER A 102 21.43 17.00 9.59
CA SER A 102 21.07 18.41 9.74
C SER A 102 19.65 18.62 10.25
N GLY A 103 18.82 17.57 10.24
CA GLY A 103 17.40 17.65 10.59
C GLY A 103 16.59 18.46 9.57
N GLN A 104 17.11 18.63 8.36
CA GLN A 104 16.47 19.33 7.26
C GLN A 104 15.87 18.34 6.26
N ALA A 105 14.87 18.81 5.51
CA ALA A 105 14.27 18.05 4.43
C ALA A 105 14.19 18.88 3.16
N GLU A 106 14.43 18.22 2.03
CA GLU A 106 14.21 18.77 0.70
C GLU A 106 12.90 18.20 0.14
N VAL A 107 12.08 19.09 -0.42
CA VAL A 107 10.88 18.70 -1.17
C VAL A 107 11.31 18.22 -2.55
N VAL A 108 11.15 16.93 -2.82
CA VAL A 108 11.46 16.36 -4.13
C VAL A 108 10.37 16.73 -5.12
N CYS A 109 9.11 16.49 -4.78
CA CYS A 109 7.98 16.90 -5.61
C CYS A 109 6.68 17.05 -4.80
N GLY A 110 5.74 17.83 -5.33
CA GLY A 110 4.36 17.93 -4.84
C GLY A 110 3.40 17.16 -5.74
N LEU A 111 2.50 16.40 -5.15
CA LEU A 111 1.55 15.51 -5.82
C LEU A 111 0.10 15.87 -5.41
N PRO A 112 -0.86 15.80 -6.34
CA PRO A 112 -2.24 16.25 -6.11
C PRO A 112 -3.09 15.23 -5.32
N GLY A 113 -2.67 14.89 -4.11
CA GLY A 113 -3.38 13.94 -3.24
C GLY A 113 -2.77 13.84 -1.84
N TYR A 114 -3.54 13.28 -0.91
CA TYR A 114 -3.03 12.92 0.40
C TYR A 114 -2.18 11.64 0.26
N LEU A 115 -0.89 11.71 0.59
CA LEU A 115 0.03 10.64 0.23
C LEU A 115 0.06 9.51 1.26
N ARG A 116 -0.06 8.27 0.80
CA ARG A 116 0.06 7.05 1.62
C ARG A 116 0.63 5.92 0.78
N GLY A 117 1.62 5.22 1.33
CA GLY A 117 2.35 4.18 0.62
C GLY A 117 3.48 4.75 -0.23
N LEU A 118 4.65 4.17 -0.04
CA LEU A 118 5.88 4.54 -0.75
C LEU A 118 6.72 3.28 -0.95
N CYS A 119 7.12 3.02 -2.19
CA CYS A 119 8.16 2.06 -2.49
C CYS A 119 9.05 2.57 -3.63
N PHE A 120 10.19 1.91 -3.82
CA PHE A 120 11.21 2.31 -4.79
C PHE A 120 11.54 1.17 -5.74
N VAL A 121 11.74 1.51 -7.02
CA VAL A 121 12.13 0.58 -8.09
C VAL A 121 13.19 1.27 -8.95
N GLY A 122 14.46 0.95 -8.70
CA GLY A 122 15.57 1.64 -9.35
C GLY A 122 15.48 3.17 -9.16
N PRO A 123 15.53 3.98 -10.22
CA PRO A 123 15.45 5.44 -10.09
C PRO A 123 14.02 5.97 -9.84
N PHE A 124 13.03 5.10 -9.64
CA PHE A 124 11.64 5.51 -9.51
C PHE A 124 11.11 5.34 -8.08
N ALA A 125 10.32 6.31 -7.63
CA ALA A 125 9.44 6.18 -6.48
C ALA A 125 8.00 5.94 -6.94
N LEU A 126 7.32 4.98 -6.34
CA LEU A 126 5.89 4.77 -6.50
C LEU A 126 5.20 5.31 -5.25
N VAL A 127 4.30 6.27 -5.44
CA VAL A 127 3.64 7.00 -4.35
C VAL A 127 2.14 6.81 -4.46
N GLY A 128 1.50 6.33 -3.40
CA GLY A 128 0.05 6.24 -3.34
C GLY A 128 -0.58 7.58 -2.98
N LEU A 129 -1.62 7.96 -3.71
CA LEU A 129 -2.41 9.17 -3.52
C LEU A 129 -3.82 8.78 -3.07
N CYS A 130 -4.37 9.57 -2.16
CA CYS A 130 -5.73 9.42 -1.65
C CYS A 130 -6.50 10.73 -1.77
N LYS A 131 -7.84 10.61 -1.86
CA LYS A 131 -8.74 11.74 -1.60
C LYS A 131 -8.88 11.95 -0.09
N ILE A 132 -9.28 13.15 0.32
CA ILE A 132 -9.65 13.45 1.71
C ILE A 132 -11.17 13.44 1.82
N ARG A 133 -11.74 12.40 2.45
CA ARG A 133 -13.20 12.25 2.64
C ARG A 133 -13.70 12.86 3.95
N GLU A 134 -13.00 12.60 5.05
CA GLU A 134 -13.50 12.92 6.38
C GLU A 134 -13.07 14.32 6.82
N LYS A 135 -13.92 15.31 6.54
CA LYS A 135 -13.63 16.72 6.83
C LYS A 135 -13.46 17.01 8.34
N HIS A 136 -14.07 16.22 9.22
CA HIS A 136 -13.92 16.43 10.67
C HIS A 136 -12.49 16.15 11.15
N ILE A 137 -11.88 15.07 10.68
CA ILE A 137 -10.54 14.65 11.12
C ILE A 137 -9.46 15.20 10.21
N PHE A 138 -9.66 15.19 8.90
CA PHE A 138 -8.64 15.55 7.89
C PHE A 138 -8.93 16.87 7.18
N GLY A 139 -9.96 17.62 7.61
CA GLY A 139 -10.21 18.97 7.09
C GLY A 139 -9.17 19.98 7.56
N GLY A 140 -8.91 20.97 6.72
CA GLY A 140 -7.99 22.07 7.01
C GLY A 140 -6.53 21.78 6.67
N LEU A 141 -6.24 20.69 5.95
CA LEU A 141 -4.89 20.35 5.55
C LEU A 141 -4.39 21.24 4.39
N PRO A 142 -3.09 21.60 4.35
CA PRO A 142 -2.52 22.46 3.32
C PRO A 142 -2.82 22.00 1.89
N ILE A 143 -2.84 20.69 1.64
CA ILE A 143 -3.13 20.11 0.33
C ILE A 143 -4.48 20.56 -0.26
N GLN A 144 -5.49 20.78 0.59
CA GLN A 144 -6.83 21.20 0.15
C GLN A 144 -6.87 22.63 -0.39
N LYS A 145 -5.83 23.43 -0.09
CA LYS A 145 -5.66 24.78 -0.65
C LYS A 145 -4.74 24.80 -1.87
N ARG A 146 -3.88 23.79 -2.01
CA ARG A 146 -2.86 23.70 -3.07
C ARG A 146 -3.41 23.14 -4.37
N TYR A 147 -4.42 22.27 -4.30
CA TYR A 147 -5.00 21.62 -5.47
C TYR A 147 -6.53 21.69 -5.42
N ASP A 148 -7.15 22.08 -6.53
CA ASP A 148 -8.60 22.13 -6.67
C ASP A 148 -9.25 20.74 -6.61
N ARG A 149 -8.53 19.73 -7.11
CA ARG A 149 -8.99 18.34 -7.16
C ARG A 149 -7.91 17.38 -6.67
N LEU A 150 -8.24 16.62 -5.63
CA LEU A 150 -7.40 15.52 -5.15
C LEU A 150 -7.68 14.24 -5.95
N ARG A 151 -6.62 13.52 -6.30
CA ARG A 151 -6.65 12.27 -7.06
C ARG A 151 -6.41 11.08 -6.12
N CYS A 152 -6.91 9.91 -6.53
CA CYS A 152 -6.61 8.64 -5.87
C CYS A 152 -5.91 7.73 -6.87
N GLY A 153 -4.83 7.05 -6.50
CA GLY A 153 -4.06 6.23 -7.44
C GLY A 153 -2.61 6.07 -7.03
N VAL A 154 -1.80 5.53 -7.94
CA VAL A 154 -0.36 5.38 -7.74
C VAL A 154 0.37 6.21 -8.80
N VAL A 155 1.18 7.15 -8.34
CA VAL A 155 2.05 7.97 -9.19
C VAL A 155 3.44 7.35 -9.24
N VAL A 156 4.06 7.39 -10.41
CA VAL A 156 5.47 7.07 -10.63
C VAL A 156 6.25 8.38 -10.75
N VAL A 157 7.22 8.58 -9.87
CA VAL A 157 8.13 9.73 -9.85
C VAL A 157 9.53 9.28 -10.23
N ASP A 158 10.16 9.94 -11.20
CA ASP A 158 11.58 9.74 -11.48
C ASP A 158 12.42 10.60 -10.53
N LEU A 159 13.24 9.96 -9.70
CA LEU A 159 14.03 10.61 -8.67
C LEU A 159 15.20 11.44 -9.22
N ARG A 160 15.58 11.22 -10.49
CA ARG A 160 16.68 11.96 -11.12
C ARG A 160 16.23 13.34 -11.59
N THR A 161 14.97 13.44 -12.03
CA THR A 161 14.35 14.66 -12.54
C THR A 161 13.36 15.28 -11.55
N ALA A 162 13.06 14.57 -10.45
CA ALA A 162 12.10 14.97 -9.43
C ALA A 162 10.70 15.24 -10.01
N SER A 163 10.27 14.45 -10.99
CA SER A 163 9.04 14.68 -11.75
C SER A 163 8.15 13.44 -11.85
N GLU A 164 6.82 13.65 -11.86
CA GLU A 164 5.85 12.62 -12.24
C GLU A 164 6.08 12.19 -13.69
N VAL A 165 6.26 10.88 -13.91
CA VAL A 165 6.44 10.27 -15.25
C VAL A 165 5.25 9.41 -15.66
N GLY A 166 4.31 9.14 -14.76
CA GLY A 166 3.07 8.43 -15.05
C GLY A 166 2.21 8.20 -13.83
N MET A 167 0.94 7.85 -14.05
CA MET A 167 -0.01 7.56 -12.98
C MET A 167 -1.02 6.49 -13.38
N LEU A 168 -1.32 5.61 -12.43
CA LEU A 168 -2.52 4.78 -12.44
C LEU A 168 -3.57 5.44 -11.53
N GLU A 169 -4.64 6.01 -12.10
CA GLU A 169 -5.69 6.69 -11.34
C GLU A 169 -6.90 5.79 -11.10
N PHE A 170 -7.35 5.72 -9.84
CA PHE A 170 -8.63 5.12 -9.49
C PHE A 170 -9.75 6.15 -9.69
N THR A 171 -10.54 5.94 -10.73
CA THR A 171 -11.67 6.82 -11.08
C THR A 171 -12.94 6.47 -10.30
N ALA A 172 -13.06 5.25 -9.80
CA ALA A 172 -14.17 4.76 -8.98
C ALA A 172 -13.73 3.63 -8.03
N GLY A 173 -14.57 3.31 -7.04
CA GLY A 173 -14.42 2.16 -6.13
C GLY A 173 -13.35 2.31 -5.04
N CYS A 174 -12.24 3.01 -5.31
CA CYS A 174 -11.16 3.24 -4.37
C CYS A 174 -10.83 4.72 -4.27
N GLU A 175 -10.78 5.25 -3.04
CA GLU A 175 -10.38 6.64 -2.77
C GLU A 175 -9.24 6.76 -1.75
N GLU A 176 -8.83 5.62 -1.20
CA GLU A 176 -7.88 5.52 -0.12
C GLU A 176 -6.97 4.32 -0.31
N LEU A 177 -5.67 4.58 -0.24
CA LEU A 177 -4.59 3.59 -0.25
C LEU A 177 -3.87 3.70 1.10
N TYR A 178 -3.41 2.58 1.64
CA TYR A 178 -2.67 2.57 2.91
C TYR A 178 -1.18 2.29 2.73
N ASP A 179 -0.81 1.48 1.74
CA ASP A 179 0.58 1.24 1.38
C ASP A 179 0.70 0.91 -0.13
N VAL A 180 1.91 1.04 -0.67
CA VAL A 180 2.27 0.65 -2.03
C VAL A 180 3.51 -0.24 -1.95
N GLN A 181 3.44 -1.41 -2.55
CA GLN A 181 4.54 -2.38 -2.61
C GLN A 181 4.72 -2.85 -4.05
N PHE A 182 5.97 -3.00 -4.47
CA PHE A 182 6.32 -3.52 -5.78
C PHE A 182 6.74 -4.98 -5.66
N LEU A 183 6.16 -5.85 -6.50
CA LEU A 183 6.46 -7.28 -6.55
C LEU A 183 7.14 -7.62 -7.88
N PRO A 184 8.49 -7.74 -7.92
CA PRO A 184 9.22 -8.00 -9.15
C PRO A 184 8.76 -9.30 -9.82
N GLY A 185 8.51 -9.26 -11.12
CA GLY A 185 8.11 -10.43 -11.91
C GLY A 185 6.65 -10.88 -11.70
N VAL A 186 5.88 -10.23 -10.84
CA VAL A 186 4.47 -10.57 -10.57
C VAL A 186 3.55 -9.69 -11.41
N ARG A 187 2.78 -10.30 -12.32
CA ARG A 187 1.84 -9.59 -13.21
C ARG A 187 0.40 -9.57 -12.70
N ARG A 188 -0.03 -10.63 -12.02
CA ARG A 188 -1.41 -10.81 -11.53
C ARG A 188 -1.38 -11.24 -10.07
N PRO A 189 -1.02 -10.35 -9.14
CA PRO A 189 -1.06 -10.67 -7.72
C PRO A 189 -2.51 -10.94 -7.30
N MET A 190 -2.71 -11.89 -6.41
CA MET A 190 -4.01 -12.21 -5.84
C MET A 190 -3.94 -12.10 -4.33
N ILE A 191 -4.87 -11.35 -3.75
CA ILE A 191 -5.06 -11.27 -2.31
C ILE A 191 -6.42 -11.89 -2.01
N LEU A 192 -6.42 -12.97 -1.24
CA LEU A 192 -7.63 -13.68 -0.85
C LEU A 192 -8.07 -13.20 0.52
N ASN A 193 -9.33 -12.79 0.63
CA ASN A 193 -9.95 -12.60 1.93
C ASN A 193 -10.40 -13.98 2.45
N LEU A 194 -9.83 -14.40 3.58
CA LEU A 194 -10.10 -15.71 4.20
C LEU A 194 -11.55 -15.88 4.66
N GLU A 195 -12.29 -14.78 4.82
CA GLU A 195 -13.71 -14.79 5.20
C GLU A 195 -14.65 -14.96 4.00
N LYS A 196 -14.13 -14.91 2.76
CA LYS A 196 -14.94 -15.00 1.54
C LYS A 196 -14.85 -16.40 0.94
N GLU A 197 -15.96 -16.89 0.42
CA GLU A 197 -16.04 -18.23 -0.22
C GLU A 197 -15.04 -18.41 -1.36
N ALA A 198 -14.65 -17.32 -2.03
CA ALA A 198 -13.59 -17.30 -3.04
C ALA A 198 -12.28 -17.96 -2.57
N VAL A 199 -11.97 -17.94 -1.26
CA VAL A 199 -10.79 -18.63 -0.73
C VAL A 199 -10.83 -20.14 -0.99
N ARG A 200 -12.02 -20.76 -0.96
CA ARG A 200 -12.20 -22.19 -1.22
C ARG A 200 -12.10 -22.54 -2.70
N GLN A 201 -12.11 -21.54 -3.56
CA GLN A 201 -12.02 -21.68 -5.00
C GLN A 201 -10.59 -21.45 -5.51
N ALA A 202 -9.67 -20.97 -4.68
CA ALA A 202 -8.28 -20.77 -5.07
C ALA A 202 -7.43 -22.00 -4.72
N VAL A 203 -6.68 -22.50 -5.70
CA VAL A 203 -5.67 -23.55 -5.53
C VAL A 203 -4.30 -22.93 -5.73
N THR A 204 -3.45 -23.02 -4.72
CA THR A 204 -2.08 -22.47 -4.76
C THR A 204 -1.05 -23.60 -4.72
N HIS A 205 -0.03 -23.47 -5.57
CA HIS A 205 1.17 -24.30 -5.64
C HIS A 205 2.38 -23.36 -5.66
N PRO A 206 3.56 -23.72 -5.12
CA PRO A 206 4.73 -22.83 -5.10
C PRO A 206 5.09 -22.18 -6.44
N GLU A 207 4.75 -22.84 -7.55
CA GLU A 207 5.05 -22.38 -8.91
C GLU A 207 3.82 -21.89 -9.70
N SER A 208 2.59 -22.05 -9.19
CA SER A 208 1.38 -21.73 -9.94
C SER A 208 0.16 -21.50 -9.05
N SER A 209 -0.81 -20.73 -9.54
CA SER A 209 -2.08 -20.52 -8.85
C SER A 209 -3.25 -20.66 -9.83
N TRP A 210 -4.32 -21.30 -9.39
CA TRP A 210 -5.50 -21.61 -10.19
C TRP A 210 -6.79 -21.23 -9.46
N TRP A 211 -7.84 -21.01 -10.24
CA TRP A 211 -9.21 -20.89 -9.73
C TRP A 211 -10.00 -22.10 -10.17
N LEU A 212 -10.68 -22.76 -9.23
CA LEU A 212 -11.78 -23.66 -9.55
C LEU A 212 -12.80 -22.83 -10.35
N ARG A 213 -13.20 -23.35 -11.51
CA ARG A 213 -14.32 -22.81 -12.27
C ARG A 213 -15.53 -23.64 -11.88
N PRO A 214 -16.44 -23.15 -11.03
CA PRO A 214 -17.59 -23.96 -10.60
C PRO A 214 -18.46 -24.40 -11.78
N SER A 215 -18.47 -23.63 -12.87
CA SER A 215 -19.13 -23.99 -14.13
C SER A 215 -18.49 -25.17 -14.88
N ALA A 216 -17.27 -25.56 -14.53
CA ALA A 216 -16.54 -26.69 -15.12
C ALA A 216 -16.43 -27.89 -14.16
N GLU A 217 -17.14 -27.86 -13.03
CA GLU A 217 -17.19 -28.98 -12.08
C GLU A 217 -17.93 -30.17 -12.70
N ILE A 218 -17.23 -31.30 -12.85
CA ILE A 218 -17.85 -32.57 -13.27
C ILE A 218 -18.51 -33.17 -12.02
N ARG A 219 -19.84 -33.20 -12.01
CA ARG A 219 -20.60 -33.85 -10.94
C ARG A 219 -20.79 -35.31 -11.30
N ASP A 220 -20.36 -36.22 -10.43
CA ASP A 220 -20.74 -37.62 -10.55
C ASP A 220 -22.26 -37.73 -10.42
N GLY A 221 -22.91 -38.16 -11.50
CA GLY A 221 -24.35 -38.35 -11.52
C GLY A 221 -24.75 -39.53 -10.64
N SER A 222 -25.05 -39.29 -9.37
CA SER A 222 -25.80 -40.24 -8.56
C SER A 222 -27.30 -40.03 -8.77
N GLU A 223 -27.76 -40.22 -10.00
CA GLU A 223 -29.16 -40.57 -10.28
C GLU A 223 -29.16 -41.75 -11.27
N GLY A 224 -29.28 -42.96 -10.71
CA GLY A 224 -29.82 -44.14 -11.40
C GLY A 224 -29.01 -44.72 -12.55
N ALA A 225 -28.09 -45.65 -12.27
CA ALA A 225 -27.79 -46.74 -13.20
C ALA A 225 -27.45 -48.01 -12.40
N GLY A 226 -28.25 -49.06 -12.63
CA GLY A 226 -28.02 -50.40 -12.09
C GLY A 226 -26.70 -51.01 -12.56
N PRO A 227 -26.35 -52.22 -12.08
CA PRO A 227 -25.01 -52.78 -12.27
C PRO A 227 -24.85 -53.24 -13.72
N GLY A 228 -24.10 -52.49 -14.51
CA GLY A 228 -23.71 -52.89 -15.87
C GLY A 228 -23.55 -51.71 -16.81
N GLY A 229 -22.36 -51.13 -16.86
CA GLY A 229 -22.04 -50.07 -17.81
C GLY A 229 -20.53 -49.87 -17.91
N THR A 230 -19.95 -50.40 -18.97
CA THR A 230 -18.55 -50.22 -19.38
C THR A 230 -18.15 -48.75 -19.47
N PHE A 231 -17.00 -48.38 -18.90
CA PHE A 231 -16.36 -47.07 -19.13
C PHE A 231 -16.02 -46.91 -20.62
N PRO A 232 -16.45 -45.84 -21.31
CA PRO A 232 -16.00 -45.59 -22.66
C PRO A 232 -14.57 -45.06 -22.62
N ALA A 233 -13.66 -45.84 -23.19
CA ALA A 233 -12.28 -45.43 -23.44
C ALA A 233 -12.21 -44.44 -24.62
N SER A 234 -12.77 -43.24 -24.47
CA SER A 234 -12.56 -42.12 -25.40
C SER A 234 -13.13 -40.81 -24.87
N ALA A 235 -12.53 -40.27 -23.81
CA ALA A 235 -12.62 -38.85 -23.49
C ALA A 235 -11.21 -38.37 -23.15
N LEU A 236 -10.34 -38.34 -24.16
CA LEU A 236 -9.17 -37.49 -24.11
C LEU A 236 -9.70 -36.06 -23.93
N CYS A 237 -9.52 -35.51 -22.73
CA CYS A 237 -9.75 -34.10 -22.46
C CYS A 237 -9.11 -33.28 -23.59
N PRO A 238 -9.80 -32.29 -24.18
CA PRO A 238 -9.07 -31.26 -24.89
C PRO A 238 -8.10 -30.65 -23.87
N ALA A 239 -6.82 -30.61 -24.21
CA ALA A 239 -5.78 -30.09 -23.35
C ALA A 239 -6.25 -28.76 -22.74
N ALA A 240 -6.18 -28.64 -21.42
CA ALA A 240 -6.42 -27.38 -20.74
C ALA A 240 -5.58 -26.31 -21.44
N GLU A 241 -6.20 -25.23 -21.91
CA GLU A 241 -5.48 -24.11 -22.49
C GLU A 241 -4.45 -23.60 -21.47
N VAL A 242 -3.19 -23.87 -21.75
CA VAL A 242 -2.05 -23.36 -21.00
C VAL A 242 -1.95 -21.88 -21.29
N HIS A 243 -2.58 -21.06 -20.45
CA HIS A 243 -2.23 -19.65 -20.41
C HIS A 243 -0.98 -19.47 -19.54
N ASP A 244 0.17 -19.66 -20.18
CA ASP A 244 1.44 -19.22 -19.62
C ASP A 244 1.41 -17.69 -19.49
N SER A 245 1.48 -17.22 -18.24
CA SER A 245 1.53 -15.79 -17.93
C SER A 245 2.84 -15.10 -18.38
N ARG A 246 3.80 -15.84 -18.96
CA ARG A 246 5.08 -15.31 -19.45
C ARG A 246 5.01 -14.75 -20.87
N THR A 247 4.17 -15.26 -21.77
CA THR A 247 4.02 -14.73 -23.14
C THR A 247 2.57 -14.73 -23.61
N GLY A 248 1.95 -13.55 -23.65
CA GLY A 248 0.69 -13.30 -24.35
C GLY A 248 0.86 -12.16 -25.35
N PRO A 249 0.18 -12.19 -26.51
CA PRO A 249 0.53 -11.38 -27.67
C PRO A 249 0.18 -9.90 -27.50
N VAL A 250 1.03 -9.05 -28.07
CA VAL A 250 0.70 -7.66 -28.40
C VAL A 250 -0.36 -7.70 -29.49
N ALA A 251 -1.61 -7.40 -29.16
CA ALA A 251 -2.66 -7.15 -30.13
C ALA A 251 -3.14 -5.71 -30.00
N SER A 252 -2.55 -4.86 -30.83
CA SER A 252 -3.11 -3.61 -31.32
C SER A 252 -4.50 -3.85 -31.93
N GLY A 253 -5.48 -3.02 -31.59
CA GLY A 253 -6.77 -3.06 -32.26
C GLY A 253 -7.86 -2.23 -31.60
N LEU A 254 -7.79 -0.90 -31.79
CA LEU A 254 -8.99 -0.08 -31.84
C LEU A 254 -9.94 -0.66 -32.90
N ARG A 255 -11.21 -0.87 -32.55
CA ARG A 255 -12.39 -0.60 -33.41
C ARG A 255 -13.68 -0.63 -32.58
N ASN A 256 -14.49 0.38 -32.86
CA ASN A 256 -15.78 0.75 -32.26
C ASN A 256 -16.93 -0.23 -32.54
N LEU A 257 -18.06 0.11 -31.90
CA LEU A 257 -19.50 -0.11 -32.21
C LEU A 257 -20.15 -1.09 -31.23
N ASP A 258 -21.19 -0.76 -30.45
CA ASP A 258 -22.13 0.38 -30.40
C ASP A 258 -22.33 0.90 -28.96
#